data_AF-A0A7V8VWQ9-F1
#
_entry.id   AF-A0A7V8VWQ9-F1
#
_cell.length_a   1.000
_cell.length_b   1.000
_cell.length_c   1.000
_cell.angle_alpha   90.00
_cell.angle_beta   90.00
_cell.angle_gamma   90.00
#
_symmetry.space_group_name_H-M   'P 1'
#
loop_
_entity.id
_entity.type
_entity.pdbx_description
1 polymer ?
#
loop_
_entity_poly.entity_id
_entity_poly.type
_entity_poly.pdbx_seq_one_letter_code
_entity_poly.pdbx_strand_id
1 'polypeptide(L)'
;ELPSPSNPPSGCYFHPRCRYAQEVCKTSPPPLEEITPNHYARCHFARELKLEGVAAENIENTNALYRKRAAPPPLPIAAAPSSIETTTTYRPR
;
A
#
# COMPACT_ATOMS: atom_id res chain seq x y z
N GLU A 1 -18.44 7.13 -13.41
CA GLU A 1 -18.11 7.29 -11.98
C GLU A 1 -16.83 6.57 -11.58
N LEU A 2 -15.72 7.30 -11.44
CA LEU A 2 -14.50 6.80 -10.80
C LEU A 2 -14.59 7.08 -9.29
N PRO A 3 -14.30 6.11 -8.40
CA PRO A 3 -14.30 6.36 -6.97
C PRO A 3 -13.25 7.43 -6.62
N SER A 4 -13.67 8.51 -5.99
CA SER A 4 -12.78 9.58 -5.53
C SER A 4 -11.84 9.05 -4.44
N PRO A 5 -10.51 9.29 -4.51
CA PRO A 5 -9.55 8.86 -3.49
C PRO A 5 -9.81 9.45 -2.10
N SER A 6 -10.59 10.54 -2.02
CA SER A 6 -10.87 11.28 -0.80
C SER A 6 -11.78 10.55 0.19
N ASN A 7 -12.45 9.46 -0.22
CA ASN A 7 -13.30 8.67 0.68
C ASN A 7 -12.79 7.23 0.77
N PRO A 8 -11.74 6.98 1.57
CA PRO A 8 -11.21 5.64 1.71
C PRO A 8 -12.25 4.70 2.36
N PRO A 9 -12.29 3.43 1.94
CA PRO A 9 -13.13 2.44 2.58
C PRO A 9 -12.71 2.22 4.05
N SER A 10 -13.69 1.87 4.90
CA SER A 10 -13.40 1.46 6.28
C SER A 10 -12.66 0.13 6.33
N GLY A 11 -11.86 -0.09 7.37
CA GLY A 11 -11.10 -1.33 7.55
C GLY A 11 -9.88 -1.43 6.62
N CYS A 12 -9.78 -2.51 5.85
CA CYS A 12 -8.70 -2.75 4.90
C CYS A 12 -8.91 -1.95 3.61
N TYR A 13 -8.01 -1.02 3.30
CA TYR A 13 -8.04 -0.20 2.08
C TYR A 13 -8.21 -1.00 0.76
N PHE A 14 -7.77 -2.26 0.75
CA PHE A 14 -7.82 -3.13 -0.42
C PHE A 14 -9.11 -3.94 -0.53
N HIS A 15 -9.97 -3.96 0.49
CA HIS A 15 -11.17 -4.81 0.49
C HIS A 15 -12.12 -4.58 -0.70
N PRO A 16 -12.28 -3.37 -1.28
CA PRO A 16 -13.16 -3.19 -2.44
C PRO A 16 -12.65 -3.86 -3.72
N ARG A 17 -11.35 -4.19 -3.78
CA ARG A 17 -10.69 -4.76 -4.96
C ARG A 17 -10.06 -6.13 -4.70
N CYS A 18 -10.04 -6.60 -3.45
CA CYS A 18 -9.40 -7.86 -3.07
C CYS A 18 -10.34 -9.05 -3.34
N ARG A 19 -9.90 -10.01 -4.14
CA ARG A 19 -10.66 -11.25 -4.43
C ARG A 19 -10.83 -12.19 -3.22
N TYR A 20 -10.05 -11.96 -2.16
CA TYR A 20 -10.05 -12.75 -0.92
C TYR A 20 -10.66 -12.00 0.27
N ALA A 21 -11.32 -10.86 0.02
CA ALA A 21 -11.90 -10.05 1.09
C ALA A 21 -13.00 -10.82 1.83
N GLN A 22 -12.94 -10.79 3.16
CA GLN A 22 -13.99 -11.28 4.06
C GLN A 22 -14.57 -10.13 4.88
N GLU A 23 -15.57 -10.40 5.72
CA GLU A 23 -16.23 -9.37 6.53
C GLU A 23 -15.24 -8.64 7.47
N VAL A 24 -14.27 -9.35 8.04
CA VAL A 24 -13.22 -8.73 8.88
C VAL A 24 -12.40 -7.66 8.13
N CYS A 25 -12.27 -7.78 6.81
CA CYS A 25 -11.56 -6.81 5.98
C CYS A 25 -12.34 -5.49 5.82
N LYS A 26 -13.66 -5.48 6.00
CA LYS A 26 -14.50 -4.27 5.89
C LYS A 26 -14.60 -3.51 7.21
N THR A 27 -14.48 -4.23 8.32
CA THR A 27 -14.70 -3.70 9.68
C THR A 27 -13.39 -3.30 10.37
N SER A 28 -12.31 -4.06 10.17
CA SER A 28 -11.06 -3.88 10.90
C SER A 28 -9.85 -3.72 9.97
N PRO A 29 -8.97 -2.73 10.21
CA PRO A 29 -7.71 -2.61 9.50
C PRO A 29 -6.74 -3.72 9.95
N PRO A 30 -6.04 -4.40 9.03
CA PRO A 30 -5.07 -5.43 9.39
C PRO A 30 -3.80 -4.83 10.01
N PRO A 31 -3.20 -5.52 11.00
CA PRO A 31 -1.91 -5.12 11.58
C PRO A 31 -0.77 -5.26 10.57
N LEU A 32 0.32 -4.53 10.80
CA LEU A 32 1.58 -4.72 10.07
C LEU A 32 2.34 -5.87 10.72
N GLU A 33 2.48 -6.97 10.01
CA GLU A 33 3.14 -8.19 10.50
C GLU A 33 4.30 -8.61 9.62
N GLU A 34 5.34 -9.15 10.23
CA GLU A 34 6.45 -9.80 9.52
C GLU A 34 6.08 -11.25 9.18
N ILE A 35 6.07 -11.57 7.88
CA ILE A 35 5.68 -12.90 7.37
C ILE A 35 6.92 -13.77 7.13
N THR A 36 7.96 -13.16 6.55
CA THR A 36 9.30 -13.74 6.40
C THR A 36 10.35 -12.66 6.72
N PRO A 37 11.62 -13.02 6.98
CA PRO A 37 12.63 -12.03 7.35
C PRO A 37 12.72 -10.87 6.35
N ASN A 38 12.59 -9.64 6.85
CA ASN A 38 12.53 -8.40 6.04
C ASN A 38 11.32 -8.29 5.09
N HIS A 39 10.25 -9.06 5.30
CA HIS A 39 9.04 -9.01 4.50
C HIS A 39 7.80 -8.80 5.38
N TYR A 40 7.21 -7.61 5.26
CA TYR A 40 6.08 -7.20 6.07
C TYR A 40 4.81 -7.08 5.22
N ALA A 41 3.67 -7.52 5.76
CA ALA A 41 2.38 -7.43 5.12
C ALA A 41 1.31 -6.88 6.07
N ARG A 42 0.33 -6.17 5.51
CA ARG A 42 -0.90 -5.73 6.20
C ARG A 42 -2.09 -6.50 5.65
N CYS A 43 -2.20 -7.77 5.99
CA CYS A 43 -3.28 -8.64 5.54
C CYS A 43 -3.71 -9.58 6.67
N HIS A 44 -5.02 -9.67 6.90
CA HIS A 44 -5.62 -10.56 7.92
C HIS A 44 -5.30 -12.04 7.65
N PHE A 45 -5.05 -12.41 6.39
CA PHE A 45 -4.83 -13.80 5.96
C PHE A 45 -3.42 -14.02 5.41
N ALA A 46 -2.45 -13.17 5.76
CA ALA A 46 -1.10 -13.20 5.20
C ALA A 46 -0.38 -14.54 5.41
N ARG A 47 -0.69 -15.24 6.52
CA ARG A 47 -0.10 -16.55 6.86
C ARG A 47 -0.84 -17.73 6.26
N GLU A 48 -2.09 -17.54 5.86
CA GLU A 48 -2.99 -18.59 5.38
C GLU A 48 -3.02 -18.66 3.85
N LEU A 49 -3.01 -17.51 3.19
CA LEU A 49 -3.06 -17.43 1.73
C LEU A 49 -1.69 -17.74 1.13
N LYS A 50 -1.65 -18.79 0.29
CA LYS A 50 -0.52 -19.08 -0.59
C LYS A 50 -0.74 -18.38 -1.92
N LEU A 51 -0.10 -17.22 -2.09
CA LEU A 51 -0.14 -16.45 -3.34
C LEU A 51 1.12 -16.72 -4.13
N GLU A 52 0.97 -17.20 -5.36
CA GLU A 52 2.09 -17.36 -6.29
C GLU A 52 2.40 -15.99 -6.92
N GLY A 53 3.58 -15.45 -6.60
CA GLY A 53 4.11 -14.24 -7.21
C GLY A 53 4.83 -14.52 -8.53
N VAL A 54 5.39 -13.48 -9.14
CA VAL A 54 6.33 -13.64 -10.27
C VAL A 54 7.59 -14.35 -9.74
N ALA A 55 7.89 -15.53 -10.28
CA ALA A 55 9.00 -16.36 -9.82
C ALA A 55 10.35 -15.63 -9.84
N ALA A 56 11.16 -15.83 -8.79
CA ALA A 56 12.43 -15.16 -8.58
C ALA A 56 13.51 -15.50 -9.64
N GLU A 57 13.39 -16.64 -10.32
CA GLU A 57 14.27 -17.02 -11.44
C GLU A 57 14.17 -16.08 -12.66
N ASN A 58 13.13 -15.25 -12.73
CA ASN A 58 12.98 -14.23 -13.76
C ASN A 58 13.55 -12.86 -13.36
N ILE A 59 14.17 -12.71 -12.19
CA ILE A 59 14.64 -11.41 -11.66
C ILE A 59 15.70 -10.76 -12.56
N GLU A 60 16.58 -11.53 -13.21
CA GLU A 60 17.58 -10.97 -14.13
C GLU A 60 16.94 -10.26 -15.34
N ASN A 61 15.94 -10.90 -15.96
CA ASN A 61 15.21 -10.35 -17.10
C ASN A 61 14.26 -9.20 -16.68
N THR A 62 13.68 -9.29 -15.48
CA THR A 62 12.75 -8.27 -14.97
C THR A 62 13.47 -6.98 -14.58
N ASN A 63 14.66 -7.08 -13.98
CA ASN A 63 15.52 -5.93 -13.69
C ASN A 63 16.00 -5.24 -14.97
N ALA A 64 16.28 -6.00 -16.03
CA ALA A 64 16.65 -5.42 -17.33
C ALA A 64 15.49 -4.64 -17.97
N LEU A 65 14.24 -5.12 -17.86
CA LEU A 65 13.06 -4.39 -18.33
C LEU A 65 12.76 -3.13 -17.48
N TYR A 66 12.95 -3.21 -16.16
CA TYR A 66 12.76 -2.07 -15.27
C TYR A 66 13.85 -0.99 -15.45
N ARG A 67 15.12 -1.37 -15.62
CA ARG A 67 16.24 -0.45 -15.90
C ARG A 67 16.20 0.19 -17.30
N LYS A 68 15.53 -0.43 -18.27
CA LYS A 68 15.36 0.11 -19.62
C LYS A 68 14.29 1.20 -19.72
N ARG A 69 13.43 1.35 -18.70
CA ARG A 69 12.63 2.57 -18.53
C ARG A 69 13.50 3.55 -17.76
N ALA A 70 13.88 4.66 -18.40
CA ALA A 70 14.54 5.75 -17.72
C ALA A 70 13.75 6.05 -16.43
N ALA A 71 14.42 5.94 -15.28
CA ALA A 71 13.82 6.31 -14.01
C ALA A 71 13.20 7.71 -14.21
N PRO A 72 11.91 7.92 -13.86
CA PRO A 72 11.41 9.28 -13.85
C PRO A 72 12.39 10.11 -13.01
N PRO A 73 12.79 11.31 -13.47
CA PRO A 73 13.74 12.13 -12.73
C PRO A 73 13.23 12.24 -11.29
N PRO A 74 14.12 12.15 -10.28
CA PRO A 74 13.70 12.30 -8.90
C PRO A 74 12.91 13.61 -8.81
N LEU A 75 11.61 13.50 -8.51
CA LEU A 75 10.84 14.68 -8.17
C LEU A 75 11.60 15.36 -7.03
N PRO A 76 11.81 16.68 -7.08
CA PRO A 76 12.47 17.38 -5.99
C PRO A 76 11.65 17.08 -4.74
N ILE A 77 12.24 16.31 -3.83
CA ILE A 77 11.70 16.13 -2.48
C ILE A 77 11.88 17.50 -1.85
N ALA A 78 10.91 18.40 -2.07
CA ALA A 78 10.87 19.66 -1.39
C ALA A 78 10.89 19.33 0.10
N ALA A 79 12.00 19.67 0.75
CA ALA A 79 12.18 19.55 2.18
C ALA A 79 10.93 20.13 2.85
N ALA A 80 10.15 19.25 3.50
CA ALA A 80 9.03 19.71 4.32
C ALA A 80 9.62 20.65 5.39
N PRO A 81 9.18 21.91 5.49
CA PRO A 81 9.58 22.74 6.61
C PRO A 81 9.07 22.08 7.90
N SER A 82 9.98 21.85 8.82
CA SER A 82 9.79 21.17 10.11
C SER A 82 8.99 22.00 11.12
N SER A 83 7.95 22.71 10.69
CA SER A 83 7.19 23.63 11.54
C SER A 83 5.75 23.77 11.05
N ILE A 84 4.97 22.68 11.10
CA ILE A 84 3.51 22.81 11.14
C ILE A 84 3.14 22.67 12.61
N GLU A 85 3.07 23.82 13.28
CA GLU A 85 2.44 23.93 14.60
C GLU A 85 0.99 23.46 14.48
N THR A 86 0.67 22.43 15.24
CA THR A 86 -0.66 21.83 15.38
C THR A 86 -1.60 22.80 16.09
N THR A 87 -2.17 23.77 15.36
CA THR A 87 -3.35 24.49 15.85
C THR A 87 -4.61 23.93 15.22
N THR A 88 -5.21 23.00 15.97
CA THR A 88 -6.63 22.64 15.90
C THR A 88 -7.50 23.86 15.63
N THR A 89 -8.16 23.88 14.48
CA THR A 89 -9.52 24.44 14.36
C THR A 89 -10.21 23.86 13.14
N TYR A 90 -10.66 22.61 13.28
CA TYR A 90 -11.67 22.02 12.42
C TYR A 90 -12.93 22.90 12.46
N ARG A 91 -13.23 23.61 11.37
CA ARG A 91 -14.51 24.29 11.12
C ARG A 91 -15.27 23.51 10.06
N PRO A 92 -16.39 22.85 10.38
CA PRO A 92 -17.25 22.26 9.37
C PRO A 92 -18.05 23.34 8.63
N ARG A 93 -18.26 23.13 7.33
CA ARG A 93 -19.30 23.77 6.51
C ARG A 93 -20.29 22.71 6.06
#